data_AF-A0A522MAB6-F1
#
_entry.id   AF-A0A522MAB6-F1
#
_cell.length_a   1.000
_cell.length_b   1.000
_cell.length_c   1.000
_cell.angle_alpha   90.00
_cell.angle_beta   90.00
_cell.angle_gamma   90.00
#
_symmetry.space_group_name_H-M   'P 1'
#
loop_
_entity.id
_entity.type
_entity.pdbx_description
1 polymer ?
#
loop_
_entity_poly.entity_id
_entity_poly.type
_entity_poly.pdbx_seq_one_letter_code
_entity_poly.pdbx_strand_id
1 'polypeptide(L)'
;MDDAVAAAREARTLLERLGARVPGFTGYLERELRREVDQLLRADLAGRLDAARAGVAAFSRTLRLGAAERLARLAALDRSLDGAANALRHAGSGFGGMFDAVKVREEQLEALYRFDLDLVERVDAVRAASSALGADEEAVARLEQAVAAVSAALAGRERAVVGAFGERTRERGER
;
A
#
# COMPACT_ATOMS: atom_id res chain seq x y z
N MET A 1 -2.65 27.18 -19.19
CA MET A 1 -3.97 26.97 -18.53
C MET A 1 -4.44 25.53 -18.69
N ASP A 2 -4.12 24.85 -19.80
CA ASP A 2 -4.54 23.45 -20.02
C ASP A 2 -3.86 22.43 -19.09
N ASP A 3 -2.58 22.60 -18.76
CA ASP A 3 -1.85 21.61 -17.94
C ASP A 3 -2.38 21.50 -16.49
N ALA A 4 -2.74 22.64 -15.87
CA ALA A 4 -3.30 22.67 -14.53
C ALA A 4 -4.70 22.02 -14.49
N VAL A 5 -5.50 22.22 -15.53
CA VAL A 5 -6.82 21.60 -15.67
C VAL A 5 -6.71 20.10 -15.93
N ALA A 6 -5.70 19.66 -16.70
CA ALA A 6 -5.42 18.26 -16.94
C ALA A 6 -4.99 17.53 -15.65
N ALA A 7 -4.04 18.10 -14.91
CA ALA A 7 -3.58 17.57 -13.62
C ALA A 7 -4.72 17.49 -12.60
N ALA A 8 -5.56 18.52 -12.51
CA ALA A 8 -6.73 18.51 -11.63
C ALA A 8 -7.75 17.40 -11.98
N ARG A 9 -7.96 17.12 -13.28
CA ARG A 9 -8.82 16.02 -13.73
C ARG A 9 -8.23 14.64 -13.42
N GLU A 10 -6.92 14.48 -13.58
CA GLU A 10 -6.25 13.23 -13.25
C GLU A 10 -6.30 12.95 -11.75
N ALA A 11 -5.97 13.94 -10.92
CA ALA A 11 -6.06 13.84 -9.46
C ALA A 11 -7.48 13.45 -9.00
N ARG A 12 -8.52 14.05 -9.60
CA ARG A 12 -9.92 13.69 -9.33
C ARG A 12 -10.23 12.24 -9.72
N THR A 13 -9.75 11.79 -10.88
CA THR A 13 -9.98 10.41 -11.34
C THR A 13 -9.33 9.39 -10.41
N LEU A 14 -8.10 9.67 -9.95
CA LEU A 14 -7.41 8.82 -8.97
C LEU A 14 -8.17 8.75 -7.64
N LEU A 15 -8.68 9.90 -7.19
CA LEU A 15 -9.46 10.01 -5.97
C LEU A 15 -10.77 9.21 -6.03
N GLU A 16 -11.49 9.32 -7.15
CA GLU A 16 -12.73 8.57 -7.38
C GLU A 16 -12.46 7.05 -7.39
N ARG A 17 -11.35 6.60 -8.00
CA ARG A 17 -10.94 5.19 -7.98
C ARG A 17 -10.62 4.70 -6.57
N LEU A 18 -9.96 5.53 -5.76
CA LEU A 18 -9.61 5.18 -4.38
C LEU A 18 -10.86 5.09 -3.49
N GLY A 19 -11.78 6.06 -3.62
CA GLY A 19 -13.08 6.07 -2.95
C GLY A 19 -13.94 4.84 -3.27
N ALA A 20 -13.89 4.35 -4.50
CA ALA A 20 -14.61 3.13 -4.90
C ALA A 20 -14.02 1.84 -4.28
N ARG A 21 -12.74 1.85 -3.89
CA ARG A 21 -12.04 0.68 -3.34
C ARG A 21 -11.99 0.66 -1.82
N VAL A 22 -12.17 1.80 -1.17
CA VAL A 22 -12.02 1.98 0.28
C VAL A 22 -13.26 2.67 0.84
N PRO A 23 -14.15 1.93 1.52
CA PRO A 23 -15.34 2.52 2.14
C PRO A 23 -14.98 3.63 3.13
N GLY A 24 -15.67 4.78 3.03
CA GLY A 24 -15.43 5.94 3.91
C GLY A 24 -14.33 6.90 3.43
N PHE A 25 -13.67 6.62 2.30
CA PHE A 25 -12.69 7.53 1.72
C PHE A 25 -13.39 8.66 0.95
N THR A 26 -13.66 9.79 1.61
CA THR A 26 -14.15 11.04 1.00
C THR A 26 -13.02 12.04 0.87
N GLY A 27 -12.45 12.16 -0.33
CA GLY A 27 -11.23 12.91 -0.61
C GLY A 27 -11.33 14.43 -0.61
N TYR A 28 -11.94 15.04 0.41
CA TYR A 28 -12.02 16.50 0.50
C TYR A 28 -10.75 17.14 1.07
N LEU A 29 -10.48 18.35 0.56
CA LEU A 29 -9.17 18.98 0.39
C LEU A 29 -8.58 19.62 1.67
N GLU A 30 -9.09 19.34 2.87
CA GLU A 30 -8.56 19.95 4.10
C GLU A 30 -7.40 19.15 4.69
N ARG A 31 -6.32 19.86 5.08
CA ARG A 31 -5.04 19.26 5.50
C ARG A 31 -5.19 18.30 6.69
N GLU A 32 -6.17 18.56 7.55
CA GLU A 32 -6.49 17.80 8.75
C GLU A 32 -7.20 16.49 8.40
N LEU A 33 -8.22 16.55 7.53
CA LEU A 33 -8.96 15.38 7.03
C LEU A 33 -8.08 14.40 6.24
N ARG A 34 -7.05 14.90 5.54
CA ARG A 34 -6.11 14.05 4.77
C ARG A 34 -5.33 13.07 5.65
N ARG A 35 -4.95 13.47 6.86
CA ARG A 35 -4.21 12.59 7.79
C ARG A 35 -5.11 11.47 8.29
N GLU A 36 -6.36 11.78 8.62
CA GLU A 36 -7.35 10.80 9.03
C GLU A 36 -7.66 9.82 7.89
N VAL A 37 -7.84 10.34 6.67
CA VAL A 37 -8.10 9.53 5.48
C VAL A 37 -6.92 8.61 5.12
N ASP A 38 -5.66 9.08 5.19
CA ASP A 38 -4.46 8.24 5.05
C ASP A 38 -4.41 7.15 6.14
N GLN A 39 -4.71 7.51 7.39
CA GLN A 39 -4.71 6.56 8.50
C GLN A 39 -5.78 5.48 8.31
N LEU A 40 -6.99 5.87 7.88
CA LEU A 40 -8.07 4.94 7.56
C LEU A 40 -7.69 4.00 6.42
N LEU A 41 -7.10 4.53 5.34
CA LEU A 41 -6.60 3.72 4.23
C LEU A 41 -5.57 2.70 4.71
N ARG A 42 -4.54 3.13 5.46
CA ARG A 42 -3.50 2.23 5.96
C ARG A 42 -4.06 1.17 6.92
N ALA A 43 -5.03 1.53 7.75
CA ALA A 43 -5.70 0.59 8.64
C ALA A 43 -6.52 -0.46 7.87
N ASP A 44 -7.27 -0.04 6.85
CA ASP A 44 -8.02 -0.96 5.99
C ASP A 44 -7.10 -1.93 5.24
N LEU A 45 -6.03 -1.42 4.63
CA LEU A 45 -5.04 -2.26 3.93
C LEU A 45 -4.35 -3.23 4.87
N ALA A 46 -3.99 -2.82 6.09
CA ALA A 46 -3.44 -3.72 7.10
C ALA A 46 -4.44 -4.83 7.45
N GLY A 47 -5.72 -4.49 7.63
CA GLY A 47 -6.79 -5.46 7.89
C GLY A 47 -6.96 -6.49 6.76
N ARG A 48 -6.81 -6.07 5.49
CA ARG A 48 -6.82 -6.99 4.34
C ARG A 48 -5.64 -7.97 4.36
N LEU A 49 -4.45 -7.50 4.73
CA LEU A 49 -3.28 -8.36 4.89
C LEU A 49 -3.43 -9.34 6.06
N ASP A 50 -4.01 -8.88 7.18
CA ASP A 50 -4.33 -9.74 8.34
C ASP A 50 -5.34 -10.83 7.95
N ALA A 51 -6.34 -10.52 7.12
CA ALA A 51 -7.28 -11.51 6.60
C ALA A 51 -6.59 -12.53 5.68
N ALA A 52 -5.70 -12.09 4.79
CA ALA A 52 -4.91 -12.98 3.94
C ALA A 52 -4.01 -13.92 4.79
N ARG A 53 -3.39 -13.37 5.84
CA ARG A 53 -2.59 -14.12 6.82
C ARG A 53 -3.41 -15.19 7.54
N ALA A 54 -4.62 -14.85 7.98
CA ALA A 54 -5.54 -15.82 8.56
C ALA A 54 -5.87 -16.97 7.57
N GLY A 55 -6.03 -16.65 6.28
CA GLY A 55 -6.19 -17.63 5.20
C GLY A 55 -4.98 -18.56 5.05
N VAL A 56 -3.76 -18.00 5.03
CA VAL A 56 -2.50 -18.79 5.02
C VAL A 56 -2.43 -19.73 6.21
N ALA A 57 -2.72 -19.24 7.41
CA ALA A 57 -2.70 -20.05 8.62
C ALA A 57 -3.76 -21.16 8.59
N ALA A 58 -4.96 -20.88 8.06
CA ALA A 58 -6.01 -21.87 7.88
C ALA A 58 -5.58 -22.97 6.90
N PHE A 59 -5.01 -22.59 5.75
CA PHE A 59 -4.52 -23.55 4.76
C PHE A 59 -3.37 -24.40 5.31
N SER A 60 -2.41 -23.79 6.02
CA SER A 60 -1.29 -24.50 6.65
C SER A 60 -1.75 -25.63 7.57
N ARG A 61 -2.83 -25.43 8.35
CA ARG A 61 -3.41 -26.46 9.22
C ARG A 61 -4.03 -27.65 8.47
N THR A 62 -4.32 -27.52 7.18
CA THR A 62 -4.84 -28.62 6.35
C THR A 62 -3.76 -29.54 5.80
N LEU A 63 -2.48 -29.14 5.89
CA LEU A 63 -1.37 -29.91 5.34
C LEU A 63 -1.01 -31.10 6.22
N ARG A 64 -0.55 -32.18 5.57
CA ARG A 64 -0.13 -33.44 6.23
C ARG A 64 1.31 -33.35 6.73
N LEU A 65 1.71 -34.24 7.63
CA LEU A 65 3.05 -34.33 8.25
C LEU A 65 4.22 -34.39 7.23
N GLY A 66 3.99 -34.83 5.99
CA GLY A 66 5.03 -34.89 4.94
C GLY A 66 5.29 -33.58 4.19
N ALA A 67 4.57 -32.49 4.48
CA ALA A 67 4.65 -31.23 3.72
C ALA A 67 5.62 -30.20 4.33
N ALA A 68 6.76 -30.65 4.87
CA ALA A 68 7.68 -29.81 5.66
C ALA A 68 8.18 -28.56 4.91
N GLU A 69 8.62 -28.73 3.66
CA GLU A 69 9.09 -27.62 2.81
C GLU A 69 7.98 -26.59 2.59
N ARG A 70 6.77 -27.07 2.29
CA ARG A 70 5.61 -26.22 2.05
C ARG A 70 5.18 -25.47 3.31
N LEU A 71 5.19 -26.13 4.46
CA LEU A 71 4.92 -25.51 5.76
C LEU A 71 5.94 -24.40 6.06
N ALA A 72 7.22 -24.60 5.74
CA ALA A 72 8.25 -23.58 5.92
C ALA A 72 7.99 -22.34 5.05
N ARG A 73 7.57 -22.53 3.80
CA ARG A 73 7.18 -21.44 2.88
C ARG A 73 5.95 -20.67 3.39
N LEU A 74 4.89 -21.38 3.80
CA LEU A 74 3.71 -20.75 4.39
C LEU A 74 4.02 -19.99 5.69
N ALA A 75 4.94 -20.51 6.52
CA ALA A 75 5.39 -19.80 7.72
C ALA A 75 6.20 -18.54 7.39
N ALA A 76 6.98 -18.54 6.30
CA ALA A 76 7.65 -17.34 5.83
C ALA A 76 6.65 -16.29 5.32
N LEU A 77 5.67 -16.70 4.52
CA LEU A 77 4.56 -15.87 4.07
C LEU A 77 3.79 -15.24 5.24
N ASP A 78 3.48 -16.02 6.27
CA ASP A 78 2.80 -15.55 7.48
C ASP A 78 3.57 -14.40 8.16
N ARG A 79 4.89 -14.54 8.31
CA ARG A 79 5.76 -13.50 8.87
C ARG A 79 5.84 -12.26 7.98
N SER A 80 5.93 -12.44 6.66
CA SER A 80 5.99 -11.31 5.72
C SER A 80 4.69 -10.52 5.68
N LEU A 81 3.53 -11.20 5.75
CA LEU A 81 2.22 -10.55 5.84
C LEU A 81 2.08 -9.76 7.14
N ASP A 82 2.47 -10.34 8.28
CA ASP A 82 2.47 -9.65 9.57
C ASP A 82 3.39 -8.42 9.56
N GLY A 83 4.60 -8.56 9.01
CA GLY A 83 5.54 -7.45 8.86
C GLY A 83 4.98 -6.32 7.99
N ALA A 84 4.34 -6.65 6.85
CA ALA A 84 3.72 -5.67 5.97
C ALA A 84 2.50 -4.97 6.61
N ALA A 85 1.64 -5.71 7.31
CA ALA A 85 0.51 -5.16 8.05
C ALA A 85 0.99 -4.22 9.17
N ASN A 86 2.01 -4.63 9.93
CA ASN A 86 2.62 -3.78 10.96
C ASN A 86 3.27 -2.53 10.35
N ALA A 87 3.99 -2.65 9.24
CA ALA A 87 4.57 -1.50 8.55
C ALA A 87 3.50 -0.48 8.14
N LEU A 88 2.36 -0.93 7.60
CA LEU A 88 1.23 -0.05 7.26
C LEU A 88 0.66 0.68 8.49
N ARG A 89 0.42 -0.02 9.59
CA ARG A 89 -0.13 0.58 10.83
C ARG A 89 0.82 1.65 11.40
N HIS A 90 2.13 1.40 11.35
CA HIS A 90 3.13 2.24 12.01
C HIS A 90 3.87 3.22 11.08
N ALA A 91 3.55 3.28 9.78
CA ALA A 91 4.22 4.15 8.81
C ALA A 91 4.12 5.66 9.10
N GLY A 92 3.32 6.08 10.09
CA GLY A 92 3.03 7.47 10.41
C GLY A 92 3.90 8.11 11.51
N SER A 93 4.63 7.32 12.31
CA SER A 93 5.37 7.84 13.47
C SER A 93 6.62 8.66 13.13
N GLY A 94 7.16 8.55 11.91
CA GLY A 94 8.27 9.39 11.41
C GLY A 94 7.84 10.55 10.50
N PHE A 95 6.56 10.62 10.12
CA PHE A 95 6.07 11.47 9.03
C PHE A 95 5.41 12.79 9.52
N GLY A 96 5.57 13.11 10.81
CA GLY A 96 4.93 14.27 11.47
C GLY A 96 5.35 15.63 10.89
N GLY A 97 6.57 15.75 10.35
CA GLY A 97 7.12 17.00 9.82
C GLY A 97 6.84 17.29 8.33
N MET A 98 6.39 16.30 7.54
CA MET A 98 6.25 16.44 6.07
C MET A 98 5.04 17.28 5.65
N PHE A 99 3.97 17.27 6.45
CA PHE A 99 2.74 18.01 6.17
C PHE A 99 2.75 19.47 6.65
N ASP A 100 3.83 19.89 7.33
CA ASP A 100 3.91 21.23 7.94
C ASP A 100 4.39 22.32 6.95
N ALA A 101 4.89 21.92 5.78
CA ALA A 101 5.12 22.85 4.69
C ALA A 101 3.78 23.29 4.08
N VAL A 102 3.42 24.55 4.31
CA VAL A 102 2.19 25.29 3.94
C VAL A 102 1.78 25.24 2.45
N LYS A 103 2.43 24.42 1.60
CA LYS A 103 2.04 24.17 0.22
C LYS A 103 2.34 22.72 -0.19
N VAL A 104 1.48 21.77 0.21
CA VAL A 104 1.37 20.52 -0.57
C VAL A 104 0.78 20.93 -1.92
N ARG A 105 1.63 21.03 -2.94
CA ARG A 105 1.26 21.38 -4.32
C ARG A 105 0.46 20.20 -4.92
N GLU A 106 -0.47 20.49 -5.82
CA GLU A 106 -1.37 19.50 -6.45
C GLU A 106 -0.62 18.26 -6.97
N GLU A 107 0.55 18.46 -7.59
CA GLU A 107 1.40 17.38 -8.12
C GLU A 107 1.92 16.40 -7.04
N GLN A 108 2.18 16.89 -5.82
CA GLN A 108 2.64 16.04 -4.71
C GLN A 108 1.48 15.20 -4.15
N LEU A 109 0.27 15.75 -4.21
CA LEU A 109 -0.94 15.05 -3.81
C LEU A 109 -1.30 13.95 -4.83
N GLU A 110 -1.12 14.25 -6.12
CA GLU A 110 -1.29 13.28 -7.20
C GLU A 110 -0.32 12.11 -7.09
N ALA A 111 0.95 12.36 -6.81
CA ALA A 111 1.95 11.31 -6.59
C ALA A 111 1.58 10.40 -5.41
N LEU A 112 1.07 10.98 -4.32
CA LEU A 112 0.58 10.23 -3.17
C LEU A 112 -0.62 9.36 -3.55
N TYR A 113 -1.61 9.90 -4.26
CA TYR A 113 -2.77 9.12 -4.69
C TYR A 113 -2.42 7.99 -5.66
N ARG A 114 -1.46 8.21 -6.57
CA ARG A 114 -0.95 7.14 -7.45
C ARG A 114 -0.29 6.02 -6.64
N PHE A 115 0.53 6.39 -5.65
CA PHE A 115 1.15 5.41 -4.75
C PHE A 115 0.09 4.64 -3.96
N ASP A 116 -0.89 5.33 -3.38
CA ASP A 116 -1.97 4.70 -2.60
C ASP A 116 -2.78 3.74 -3.45
N LEU A 117 -3.11 4.12 -4.68
CA LEU A 117 -3.84 3.26 -5.61
C LEU A 117 -3.03 2.01 -6.02
N ASP A 118 -1.74 2.17 -6.35
CA ASP A 118 -0.85 1.04 -6.64
C ASP A 118 -0.74 0.07 -5.45
N LEU A 119 -0.65 0.62 -4.24
CA LEU A 119 -0.59 -0.18 -3.01
C LEU A 119 -1.90 -0.94 -2.75
N VAL A 120 -3.07 -0.31 -2.98
CA VAL A 120 -4.38 -0.97 -2.92
C VAL A 120 -4.45 -2.13 -3.91
N GLU A 121 -4.02 -1.92 -5.15
CA GLU A 121 -4.04 -2.96 -6.19
C GLU A 121 -3.15 -4.15 -5.83
N ARG A 122 -1.95 -3.90 -5.26
CA ARG A 122 -1.05 -4.97 -4.78
C ARG A 122 -1.64 -5.75 -3.60
N VAL A 123 -2.27 -5.07 -2.64
CA VAL A 123 -2.94 -5.74 -1.51
C VAL A 123 -4.16 -6.54 -1.98
N ASP A 124 -4.92 -6.04 -2.95
CA ASP A 124 -5.99 -6.80 -3.59
C ASP A 124 -5.46 -8.07 -4.30
N ALA A 125 -4.28 -7.99 -4.93
CA ALA A 125 -3.61 -9.15 -5.52
C ALA A 125 -3.20 -10.20 -4.47
N VAL A 126 -2.68 -9.76 -3.31
CA VAL A 126 -2.42 -10.65 -2.16
C VAL A 126 -3.70 -11.33 -1.69
N ARG A 127 -4.80 -10.58 -1.56
CA ARG A 127 -6.10 -11.16 -1.17
C ARG A 127 -6.52 -12.24 -2.16
N ALA A 128 -6.53 -11.93 -3.45
CA ALA A 128 -6.91 -12.87 -4.50
C ALA A 128 -6.02 -14.13 -4.49
N ALA A 129 -4.70 -13.98 -4.40
CA ALA A 129 -3.76 -15.09 -4.34
C ALA A 129 -3.96 -15.96 -3.08
N SER A 130 -4.22 -15.32 -1.92
CA SER A 130 -4.48 -16.03 -0.66
C SER A 130 -5.78 -16.85 -0.71
N SER A 131 -6.84 -16.32 -1.33
CA SER A 131 -8.11 -17.03 -1.51
C SER A 131 -8.00 -18.18 -2.52
N ALA A 132 -7.03 -18.12 -3.42
CA ALA A 132 -6.73 -19.16 -4.39
C ALA A 132 -5.74 -20.23 -3.89
N LEU A 133 -5.30 -20.14 -2.62
CA LEU A 133 -4.44 -21.18 -2.03
C LEU A 133 -5.16 -22.53 -2.07
N GLY A 134 -4.50 -23.50 -2.70
CA GLY A 134 -4.97 -24.87 -2.85
C GLY A 134 -3.80 -25.83 -2.80
N ALA A 135 -3.99 -27.08 -3.20
CA ALA A 135 -2.94 -28.10 -3.11
C ALA A 135 -1.70 -27.82 -3.99
N ASP A 136 -1.80 -26.91 -4.97
CA ASP A 136 -0.77 -26.61 -5.97
C ASP A 136 0.32 -25.65 -5.46
N GLU A 137 1.57 -25.90 -5.87
CA GLU A 137 2.74 -25.09 -5.57
C GLU A 137 2.73 -23.75 -6.31
N GLU A 138 2.10 -23.67 -7.49
CA GLU A 138 1.97 -22.41 -8.22
C GLU A 138 1.13 -21.38 -7.46
N ALA A 139 0.13 -21.83 -6.70
CA ALA A 139 -0.68 -20.94 -5.85
C ALA A 139 0.16 -20.30 -4.73
N VAL A 140 1.09 -21.07 -4.14
CA VAL A 140 2.01 -20.57 -3.12
C VAL A 140 2.99 -19.57 -3.73
N ALA A 141 3.57 -19.90 -4.89
CA ALA A 141 4.49 -19.01 -5.59
C ALA A 141 3.84 -17.67 -5.99
N ARG A 142 2.58 -17.69 -6.46
CA ARG A 142 1.83 -16.46 -6.75
C ARG A 142 1.61 -15.60 -5.52
N LEU A 143 1.30 -16.21 -4.38
CA LEU A 143 1.16 -15.48 -3.12
C LEU A 143 2.50 -14.89 -2.66
N GLU A 144 3.60 -15.65 -2.77
CA GLU A 144 4.95 -15.15 -2.47
C GLU A 144 5.31 -13.94 -3.32
N GLN A 145 5.04 -13.99 -4.63
CA GLN A 145 5.25 -12.85 -5.53
C GLN A 145 4.41 -11.63 -5.15
N ALA A 146 3.12 -11.82 -4.84
CA ALA A 146 2.24 -10.74 -4.43
C ALA A 146 2.68 -10.09 -3.10
N VAL A 147 3.07 -10.90 -2.12
CA VAL A 147 3.56 -10.41 -0.81
C VAL A 147 4.91 -9.70 -0.94
N ALA A 148 5.80 -10.21 -1.78
CA ALA A 148 7.06 -9.55 -2.09
C ALA A 148 6.83 -8.19 -2.77
N ALA A 149 5.86 -8.09 -3.67
CA ALA A 149 5.49 -6.85 -4.33
C ALA A 149 4.96 -5.78 -3.35
N VAL A 150 4.15 -6.17 -2.37
CA VAL A 150 3.69 -5.27 -1.29
C VAL A 150 4.87 -4.85 -0.42
N SER A 151 5.70 -5.80 0.02
CA SER A 151 6.86 -5.53 0.88
C SER A 151 7.85 -4.55 0.20
N ALA A 152 8.10 -4.74 -1.09
CA ALA A 152 8.95 -3.85 -1.88
C ALA A 152 8.35 -2.44 -2.03
N ALA A 153 7.04 -2.33 -2.25
CA ALA A 153 6.35 -1.04 -2.31
C ALA A 153 6.44 -0.29 -0.96
N LEU A 154 6.25 -0.99 0.16
CA LEU A 154 6.35 -0.43 1.50
C LEU A 154 7.77 0.03 1.84
N ALA A 155 8.80 -0.78 1.52
CA ALA A 155 10.20 -0.39 1.68
C ALA A 155 10.61 0.74 0.71
N GLY A 156 9.95 0.83 -0.44
CA GLY A 156 10.11 1.90 -1.42
C GLY A 156 9.39 3.19 -1.04
N ARG A 157 8.38 3.15 -0.16
CA ARG A 157 7.53 4.28 0.21
C ARG A 157 8.33 5.48 0.69
N GLU A 158 9.28 5.29 1.61
CA GLU A 158 10.14 6.40 2.07
C GLU A 158 10.92 7.04 0.90
N ARG A 159 11.47 6.25 -0.02
CA ARG A 159 12.24 6.77 -1.17
C ARG A 159 11.38 7.41 -2.26
N ALA A 160 10.23 6.81 -2.60
CA ALA A 160 9.33 7.34 -3.61
C ALA A 160 8.69 8.66 -3.16
N VAL A 161 8.34 8.71 -1.88
CA VAL A 161 7.75 9.90 -1.26
C VAL A 161 8.85 10.95 -1.05
N VAL A 162 9.95 10.65 -0.35
CA VAL A 162 11.05 11.62 -0.09
C VAL A 162 11.82 12.05 -1.36
N GLY A 163 12.01 11.16 -2.34
CA GLY A 163 12.70 11.46 -3.60
C GLY A 163 11.94 12.47 -4.47
N ALA A 164 10.63 12.28 -4.63
CA ALA A 164 9.74 13.26 -5.26
C ALA A 164 9.74 14.62 -4.52
N PHE A 165 9.98 14.61 -3.20
CA PHE A 165 10.14 15.81 -2.39
C PHE A 165 11.53 16.46 -2.46
N GLY A 166 12.59 15.70 -2.76
CA GLY A 166 13.98 16.16 -2.72
C GLY A 166 14.56 16.66 -4.04
N GLU A 167 14.12 16.12 -5.18
CA GLU A 167 14.70 16.44 -6.49
C GLU A 167 14.43 17.89 -6.92
N ARG A 168 13.25 18.45 -6.63
CA ARG A 168 12.89 19.81 -7.07
C ARG A 168 13.24 20.95 -6.10
N THR A 169 13.72 20.63 -4.91
CA THR A 169 14.30 21.64 -4.01
C THR A 169 15.67 22.08 -4.51
N ARG A 170 16.38 21.22 -5.24
CA ARG A 170 17.66 21.53 -5.89
C ARG A 170 17.49 22.34 -7.18
N GLU A 171 16.45 22.07 -7.97
CA GLU A 171 16.17 22.83 -9.21
C GLU A 171 15.73 24.30 -9.00
N ARG A 172 15.39 24.71 -7.77
CA ARG A 172 15.07 26.10 -7.41
C ARG A 172 16.21 26.84 -6.68
N GLY A 173 17.32 26.17 -6.40
CA GLY A 173 18.49 26.77 -5.74
C GLY A 173 19.53 27.38 -6.68
N GLU A 174 19.38 27.17 -7.98
CA GLU A 174 20.27 27.72 -9.01
C GLU A 174 19.47 28.51 -10.04
N ARG A 175 19.01 29.72 -9.67
CA ARG A 175 18.72 30.83 -10.59
C ARG A 175 18.69 32.14 -9.80
#